data_AF-A0A504WYX9-F1
#
_entry.id   AF-A0A504WYX9-F1
#
_cell.length_a   1.000
_cell.length_b   1.000
_cell.length_c   1.000
_cell.angle_alpha   90.00
_cell.angle_beta   90.00
_cell.angle_gamma   90.00
#
_symmetry.space_group_name_H-M   'P 1'
#
loop_
_entity.id
_entity.type
_entity.pdbx_description
1 polymer ?
#
loop_
_entity_poly.entity_id
_entity_poly.type
_entity_poly.pdbx_seq_one_letter_code
_entity_poly.pdbx_strand_id
1 'polypeptide(L)'
;MSIYRDVCPNDYIVTYLDSEVVYRHGVPLPEMWVVMEFCDGPSLQEYINNRLRSPQPFSVREVFEIVDNIVHAIGHLHSQSPPVSHWDIKPENFLFTDTGRLKLCDFGSATRQFYAPTSAEEVSAAESELGSRMTLLYRPPESLDLWSKDRVDTKADIWALGVIIYVLVFREMPFDANPMEVMAAVPKRYKGKTQEGCPEEFRALMDIVRTKMLTKKPADRADIFSISEELEGITHLPPLSRPRPGFQSAQRPRFA
;
A
#
# COMPACT_ATOMS: atom_id res chain seq x y z
N MET A 1 -14.26 -8.54 7.58
CA MET A 1 -13.88 -8.94 8.96
C MET A 1 -13.05 -10.20 9.07
N SER A 2 -13.30 -11.27 8.29
CA SER A 2 -12.46 -12.47 8.38
C SER A 2 -10.97 -12.16 8.17
N ILE A 3 -10.65 -11.39 7.12
CA ILE A 3 -9.26 -10.97 6.84
C ILE A 3 -8.63 -10.26 8.05
N TYR A 4 -9.32 -9.27 8.64
CA TYR A 4 -8.76 -8.51 9.77
C TYR A 4 -8.42 -9.43 10.96
N ARG A 5 -9.31 -10.38 11.27
CA ARG A 5 -9.05 -11.37 12.32
C ARG A 5 -7.89 -12.29 11.97
N ASP A 6 -7.80 -12.75 10.72
CA ASP A 6 -6.78 -13.70 10.27
C ASP A 6 -5.36 -13.12 10.27
N VAL A 7 -5.24 -11.80 10.13
CA VAL A 7 -3.94 -11.11 10.09
C VAL A 7 -3.54 -10.54 11.46
N CYS A 8 -4.35 -10.76 12.50
CA CYS A 8 -4.00 -10.39 13.87
C CYS A 8 -3.66 -11.63 14.72
N PRO A 9 -2.79 -11.48 15.75
CA PRO A 9 -2.03 -10.29 16.09
C PRO A 9 -0.77 -10.13 15.23
N ASN A 10 -0.32 -8.88 15.05
CA ASN A 10 0.98 -8.56 14.46
C ASN A 10 1.41 -7.17 14.93
N ASP A 11 2.70 -6.95 15.20
CA ASP A 11 3.20 -5.69 15.74
C ASP A 11 3.02 -4.48 14.81
N TYR A 12 2.79 -4.71 13.52
CA TYR A 12 2.61 -3.67 12.49
C TYR A 12 1.17 -3.55 12.00
N ILE A 13 0.23 -4.27 12.61
CA ILE A 13 -1.20 -4.22 12.30
C ILE A 13 -1.94 -3.79 13.56
N VAL A 14 -2.89 -2.86 13.43
CA VAL A 14 -3.79 -2.48 14.52
C VAL A 14 -4.56 -3.73 14.98
N THR A 15 -4.50 -4.03 16.27
CA THR A 15 -5.01 -5.26 16.85
C THR A 15 -6.53 -5.23 16.84
N TYR A 16 -7.13 -6.17 16.12
CA TYR A 16 -8.55 -6.46 16.20
C TYR A 16 -8.89 -7.07 17.58
N LEU A 17 -9.90 -6.52 18.25
CA LEU A 17 -10.38 -7.00 19.56
C LEU A 17 -11.73 -7.72 19.43
N ASP A 18 -12.74 -7.06 18.85
CA ASP A 18 -14.05 -7.66 18.64
C ASP A 18 -14.87 -6.97 17.53
N SER A 19 -15.97 -7.58 17.12
CA SER A 19 -16.95 -6.96 16.24
C SER A 19 -18.34 -7.56 16.38
N GLU A 20 -19.34 -6.71 16.21
CA GLU A 20 -20.74 -7.09 16.31
C GLU A 20 -21.55 -6.42 15.20
N VAL A 21 -22.55 -7.14 14.69
CA VAL A 21 -23.57 -6.58 13.79
C VAL A 21 -24.80 -6.30 14.63
N VAL A 22 -25.10 -5.01 14.82
CA VAL A 22 -26.16 -4.52 15.70
C VAL A 22 -27.38 -4.15 14.87
N TYR A 23 -28.52 -4.76 15.18
CA TYR A 23 -29.81 -4.45 14.57
C TYR A 23 -30.60 -3.53 15.51
N ARG A 24 -30.83 -2.28 15.09
CA ARG A 24 -31.59 -1.30 15.86
C ARG A 24 -33.01 -1.16 15.33
N HIS A 25 -33.98 -1.15 16.23
CA HIS A 25 -35.37 -0.93 15.88
C HIS A 25 -35.55 0.44 15.20
N GLY A 26 -36.16 0.46 14.01
CA GLY A 26 -36.38 1.68 13.23
C GLY A 26 -35.20 2.13 12.35
N VAL A 27 -34.06 1.43 12.39
CA VAL A 27 -32.95 1.65 11.44
C VAL A 27 -33.04 0.58 10.34
N PRO A 28 -33.11 0.96 9.05
CA PRO A 28 -33.37 0.02 7.96
C PRO A 28 -32.17 -0.87 7.62
N LEU A 29 -30.95 -0.47 8.01
CA LEU A 29 -29.72 -1.21 7.77
C LEU A 29 -29.05 -1.57 9.09
N PRO A 30 -28.42 -2.76 9.19
CA PRO A 30 -27.64 -3.11 10.36
C PRO A 30 -26.42 -2.19 10.51
N GLU A 31 -26.06 -1.89 11.74
CA GLU A 31 -24.80 -1.23 12.07
C GLU A 31 -23.72 -2.28 12.30
N MET A 32 -22.50 -2.00 11.87
CA MET A 32 -21.35 -2.87 12.11
C MET A 32 -20.39 -2.16 13.04
N TRP A 33 -20.16 -2.75 14.21
CA TRP A 33 -19.25 -2.21 15.22
C TRP A 33 -17.97 -3.02 15.23
N VAL A 34 -16.84 -2.33 15.27
CA VAL A 34 -15.52 -2.96 15.32
C VAL A 34 -14.74 -2.32 16.46
N VAL A 35 -14.25 -3.16 17.37
CA VAL A 35 -13.41 -2.77 18.49
C VAL A 35 -11.98 -3.19 18.16
N MET A 36 -11.06 -2.25 18.27
CA MET A 36 -9.65 -2.43 17.95
C MET A 36 -8.79 -1.69 18.99
N GLU A 37 -7.49 -1.98 19.02
CA GLU A 37 -6.57 -1.20 19.86
C GLU A 37 -6.63 0.30 19.50
N PHE A 38 -6.43 1.14 20.51
CA PHE A 38 -6.34 2.57 20.33
C PHE A 38 -4.88 2.97 20.12
N CYS A 39 -4.56 3.52 18.96
CA CYS A 39 -3.28 4.18 18.69
C CYS A 39 -3.42 5.66 19.06
N ASP A 40 -2.66 6.11 20.04
CA ASP A 40 -2.71 7.45 20.63
C ASP A 40 -1.90 8.50 19.85
N GLY A 41 -1.09 8.08 18.88
CA GLY A 41 -0.38 8.97 17.96
C GLY A 41 -1.23 9.39 16.76
N PRO A 42 -0.74 10.38 15.97
CA PRO A 42 -1.42 10.83 14.77
C PRO A 42 -1.39 9.77 13.65
N SER A 43 -2.20 9.98 12.61
CA SER A 43 -1.99 9.24 11.36
C SER A 43 -0.69 9.66 10.67
N LEU A 44 -0.14 8.80 9.79
CA LEU A 44 1.00 9.17 8.96
C LEU A 44 0.64 10.35 8.04
N GLN A 45 -0.61 10.45 7.58
CA GLN A 45 -1.08 11.61 6.82
C GLN A 45 -0.98 12.92 7.62
N GLU A 46 -1.42 12.91 8.88
CA GLU A 46 -1.29 14.06 9.77
C GLU A 46 0.17 14.40 10.05
N TYR A 47 1.02 13.38 10.25
CA TYR A 47 2.46 13.54 10.44
C TYR A 47 3.12 14.20 9.22
N ILE A 48 2.81 13.74 8.01
CA ILE A 48 3.24 14.33 6.74
C ILE A 48 2.75 15.76 6.63
N ASN A 49 1.46 16.02 6.83
CA ASN A 49 0.89 17.37 6.73
C ASN A 49 1.57 18.35 7.69
N ASN A 50 1.87 17.92 8.91
CA ASN A 50 2.60 18.73 9.89
C ASN A 50 4.03 19.01 9.45
N ARG A 51 4.75 18.01 8.91
CA ARG A 51 6.09 18.21 8.34
C ARG A 51 6.06 19.13 7.12
N LEU A 52 5.04 19.05 6.27
CA LEU A 52 4.89 19.92 5.10
C LEU A 52 4.75 21.41 5.46
N ARG A 53 4.23 21.74 6.65
CA ARG A 53 4.15 23.11 7.19
C ARG A 53 5.49 23.61 7.75
N SER A 54 6.45 22.72 7.97
CA SER A 54 7.81 23.05 8.42
C SER A 54 8.75 23.24 7.23
N PRO A 55 9.75 24.14 7.30
CA PRO A 55 10.79 24.23 6.28
C PRO A 55 11.69 22.99 6.27
N GLN A 56 11.80 22.27 7.40
CA GLN A 56 12.69 21.11 7.51
C GLN A 56 12.08 19.89 6.82
N PRO A 57 12.83 19.19 5.94
CA PRO A 57 12.38 17.91 5.37
C PRO A 57 12.38 16.79 6.42
N PHE A 58 11.92 15.60 6.02
CA PHE A 58 12.16 14.40 6.81
C PHE A 58 13.65 14.06 6.81
N SER A 59 14.17 13.68 7.98
CA SER A 59 15.52 13.12 8.07
C SER A 59 15.55 11.70 7.50
N VAL A 60 16.75 11.26 7.11
CA VAL A 60 17.00 9.90 6.62
C VAL A 60 16.42 8.85 7.56
N ARG A 61 16.71 9.02 8.86
CA ARG A 61 16.24 8.11 9.91
C ARG A 61 14.72 8.01 9.93
N GLU A 62 14.02 9.14 9.91
CA GLU A 62 12.55 9.15 9.95
C GLU A 62 11.94 8.45 8.73
N VAL A 63 12.48 8.71 7.53
CA VAL A 63 11.99 8.06 6.31
C VAL A 63 12.17 6.55 6.40
N PHE A 64 13.37 6.07 6.78
CA PHE A 64 13.62 4.64 6.86
C PHE A 64 12.83 3.95 7.99
N GLU A 65 12.63 4.58 9.14
CA GLU A 65 11.78 4.04 10.23
C GLU A 65 10.32 3.88 9.75
N ILE A 66 9.77 4.87 9.04
CA ILE A 66 8.42 4.77 8.45
C ILE A 66 8.35 3.67 7.41
N VAL A 67 9.31 3.63 6.48
CA VAL A 67 9.34 2.65 5.39
C VAL A 67 9.46 1.23 5.92
N ASP A 68 10.33 1.02 6.91
CA ASP A 68 10.50 -0.28 7.57
C ASP A 68 9.18 -0.80 8.15
N ASN A 69 8.45 0.06 8.87
CA ASN A 69 7.19 -0.34 9.50
C ASN A 69 6.11 -0.68 8.44
N ILE A 70 6.03 0.11 7.36
CA ILE A 70 5.09 -0.17 6.27
C ILE A 70 5.46 -1.46 5.54
N VAL A 71 6.75 -1.69 5.27
CA VAL A 71 7.25 -2.91 4.61
C VAL A 71 6.90 -4.14 5.43
N HIS A 72 7.07 -4.10 6.76
CA HIS A 72 6.68 -5.19 7.64
C HIS A 72 5.16 -5.44 7.65
N ALA A 73 4.34 -4.38 7.68
CA ALA A 73 2.89 -4.52 7.60
C ALA A 73 2.45 -5.20 6.29
N ILE A 74 2.93 -4.71 5.13
CA ILE A 74 2.62 -5.28 3.81
C ILE A 74 3.18 -6.70 3.70
N GLY A 75 4.41 -6.93 4.17
CA GLY A 75 5.07 -8.22 4.22
C GLY A 75 4.25 -9.27 4.96
N HIS A 76 3.69 -8.90 6.12
CA HIS A 76 2.80 -9.76 6.88
C HIS A 76 1.55 -10.15 6.08
N LEU A 77 0.88 -9.20 5.42
CA LEU A 77 -0.30 -9.48 4.59
C LEU A 77 0.00 -10.36 3.38
N HIS A 78 1.11 -10.08 2.69
CA HIS A 78 1.51 -10.80 1.48
C HIS A 78 2.06 -12.20 1.81
N SER A 79 2.49 -12.44 3.05
CA SER A 79 2.93 -13.75 3.55
C SER A 79 1.79 -14.71 3.91
N GLN A 80 0.55 -14.22 3.96
CA GLN A 80 -0.62 -15.05 4.28
C GLN A 80 -0.89 -16.13 3.23
N SER A 81 -1.69 -17.15 3.57
CA SER A 81 -2.06 -18.24 2.66
C SER A 81 -3.59 -18.34 2.53
N PRO A 82 -4.19 -17.86 1.41
CA PRO A 82 -3.55 -17.15 0.31
C PRO A 82 -3.13 -15.71 0.68
N PRO A 83 -2.23 -15.08 -0.10
CA PRO A 83 -1.82 -13.70 0.11
C PRO A 83 -3.00 -12.73 0.18
N VAL A 84 -2.91 -11.76 1.09
CA VAL A 84 -3.90 -10.70 1.26
C VAL A 84 -3.37 -9.44 0.57
N SER A 85 -4.12 -8.92 -0.39
CA SER A 85 -3.90 -7.56 -0.92
C SER A 85 -4.67 -6.57 -0.06
N HIS A 86 -4.05 -5.45 0.33
CA HIS A 86 -4.73 -4.42 1.11
C HIS A 86 -5.57 -3.49 0.22
N TRP A 87 -5.02 -3.08 -0.92
CA TRP A 87 -5.60 -2.23 -1.96
C TRP A 87 -5.93 -0.78 -1.59
N ASP A 88 -5.81 -0.41 -0.31
CA ASP A 88 -5.90 0.98 0.12
C ASP A 88 -4.71 1.37 1.00
N ILE A 89 -3.49 1.03 0.55
CA ILE A 89 -2.25 1.49 1.18
C ILE A 89 -2.10 2.99 0.94
N LYS A 90 -2.21 3.78 2.00
CA LYS A 90 -2.09 5.25 1.98
C LYS A 90 -1.75 5.77 3.38
N PRO A 91 -1.17 6.97 3.54
CA PRO A 91 -0.77 7.50 4.84
C PRO A 91 -1.90 7.63 5.86
N GLU A 92 -3.15 7.79 5.44
CA GLU A 92 -4.31 7.86 6.34
C GLU A 92 -4.54 6.55 7.09
N ASN A 93 -4.18 5.41 6.48
CA ASN A 93 -4.41 4.07 7.03
C ASN A 93 -3.23 3.57 7.89
N PHE A 94 -2.27 4.43 8.20
CA PHE A 94 -1.17 4.12 9.12
C PHE A 94 -1.24 5.03 10.34
N LEU A 95 -1.26 4.44 11.53
CA LEU A 95 -1.39 5.14 12.80
C LEU A 95 -0.14 4.96 13.66
N PHE A 96 0.35 6.05 14.26
CA PHE A 96 1.43 5.96 15.23
C PHE A 96 0.90 5.53 16.60
N THR A 97 1.63 4.65 17.26
CA THR A 97 1.44 4.30 18.68
C THR A 97 2.28 5.19 19.59
N ASP A 98 2.02 5.16 20.89
CA ASP A 98 2.76 5.83 21.98
C ASP A 98 4.27 5.53 21.93
N THR A 99 4.60 4.30 21.55
CA THR A 99 5.98 3.83 21.38
C THR A 99 6.66 4.33 20.10
N GLY A 100 5.96 5.10 19.26
CA GLY A 100 6.45 5.60 17.98
C GLY A 100 6.40 4.59 16.84
N ARG A 101 5.85 3.38 17.06
CA ARG A 101 5.66 2.38 16.01
C ARG A 101 4.46 2.73 15.14
N LEU A 102 4.59 2.52 13.84
CA LEU A 102 3.53 2.73 12.86
C LEU A 102 2.79 1.41 12.57
N LYS A 103 1.45 1.42 12.69
CA LYS A 103 0.59 0.26 12.47
C LYS A 103 -0.44 0.51 11.36
N LEU A 104 -0.65 -0.47 10.49
CA LEU A 104 -1.67 -0.44 9.44
C LEU A 104 -3.06 -0.71 10.03
N CYS A 105 -4.04 0.08 9.60
CA CYS A 105 -5.45 -0.08 9.91
C CYS A 105 -6.30 -0.10 8.63
N ASP A 106 -7.63 -0.22 8.80
CA ASP A 106 -8.64 -0.22 7.73
C ASP A 106 -8.51 -1.32 6.65
N PHE A 107 -9.01 -2.50 6.98
CA PHE A 107 -9.07 -3.65 6.07
C PHE A 107 -10.35 -3.68 5.21
N GLY A 108 -11.05 -2.56 5.05
CA GLY A 108 -12.33 -2.49 4.31
C GLY A 108 -12.20 -2.89 2.83
N SER A 109 -11.06 -2.58 2.21
CA SER A 109 -10.77 -2.90 0.80
C SER A 109 -10.05 -4.22 0.59
N ALA A 110 -9.48 -4.79 1.67
CA ALA A 110 -8.59 -5.94 1.60
C ALA A 110 -9.26 -7.18 1.01
N THR A 111 -8.48 -8.00 0.31
CA THR A 111 -9.00 -9.22 -0.34
C THR A 111 -7.95 -10.30 -0.54
N ARG A 112 -8.42 -11.52 -0.78
CA ARG A 112 -7.62 -12.69 -1.20
C ARG A 112 -7.83 -13.04 -2.68
N GLN A 113 -8.59 -12.19 -3.39
CA GLN A 113 -8.88 -12.35 -4.80
C GLN A 113 -8.01 -11.41 -5.64
N PHE A 114 -7.76 -11.78 -6.88
CA PHE A 114 -7.17 -10.89 -7.88
C PHE A 114 -8.17 -10.60 -9.00
N TYR A 115 -7.96 -9.48 -9.71
CA TYR A 115 -8.77 -9.11 -10.88
C TYR A 115 -7.95 -9.35 -12.14
N ALA A 116 -8.54 -10.03 -13.11
CA ALA A 116 -8.01 -10.23 -14.46
C ALA A 116 -9.19 -10.40 -15.41
N PRO A 117 -9.99 -9.33 -15.62
CA PRO A 117 -11.21 -9.41 -16.40
C PRO A 117 -10.91 -9.78 -17.85
N THR A 118 -11.79 -10.57 -18.46
CA THR A 118 -11.63 -11.13 -19.81
C THR A 118 -12.73 -10.71 -20.78
N SER A 119 -13.85 -10.19 -20.28
CA SER A 119 -14.99 -9.66 -21.05
C SER A 119 -15.23 -8.18 -20.75
N ALA A 120 -16.01 -7.50 -21.60
CA ALA A 120 -16.35 -6.09 -21.39
C ALA A 120 -17.22 -5.89 -20.13
N GLU A 121 -18.08 -6.86 -19.84
CA GLU A 121 -18.92 -6.88 -18.64
C GLU A 121 -18.07 -7.01 -17.37
N GLU A 122 -17.08 -7.90 -17.36
CA GLU A 122 -16.14 -8.05 -16.24
C GLU A 122 -15.27 -6.81 -16.05
N VAL A 123 -14.82 -6.17 -17.14
CA VAL A 123 -14.09 -4.91 -17.08
C VAL A 123 -14.95 -3.84 -16.41
N SER A 124 -16.19 -3.64 -16.87
CA SER A 124 -17.08 -2.62 -16.28
C SER A 124 -17.36 -2.86 -14.80
N ALA A 125 -17.61 -4.12 -14.41
CA ALA A 125 -17.80 -4.49 -13.01
C ALA A 125 -16.54 -4.23 -12.17
N ALA A 126 -15.36 -4.59 -12.70
CA ALA A 126 -14.08 -4.38 -12.05
C ALA A 126 -13.73 -2.88 -11.90
N GLU A 127 -13.98 -2.05 -12.91
CA GLU A 127 -13.76 -0.60 -12.84
C GLU A 127 -14.57 0.04 -11.72
N SER A 128 -15.84 -0.36 -11.56
CA SER A 128 -16.70 0.13 -10.49
C SER A 128 -16.21 -0.32 -9.11
N GLU A 129 -15.87 -1.61 -8.96
CA GLU A 129 -15.45 -2.16 -7.67
C GLU A 129 -14.09 -1.61 -7.23
N LEU A 130 -13.08 -1.64 -8.11
CA LEU A 130 -11.76 -1.02 -7.86
C LEU A 130 -11.93 0.49 -7.62
N GLY A 131 -12.81 1.12 -8.42
CA GLY A 131 -13.42 2.45 -8.28
C GLY A 131 -13.73 2.85 -6.84
N SER A 132 -14.40 1.96 -6.11
CA SER A 132 -14.84 2.19 -4.74
C SER A 132 -13.82 1.81 -3.67
N ARG A 133 -12.90 0.87 -3.98
CA ARG A 133 -11.99 0.26 -3.00
C ARG A 133 -10.61 0.92 -2.92
N MET A 134 -10.13 1.53 -3.99
CA MET A 134 -8.77 2.07 -4.06
C MET A 134 -8.78 3.59 -4.16
N THR A 135 -7.99 4.27 -3.33
CA THR A 135 -7.84 5.73 -3.42
C THR A 135 -7.08 6.14 -4.70
N LEU A 136 -7.68 7.02 -5.53
CA LEU A 136 -7.19 7.37 -6.88
C LEU A 136 -5.70 7.76 -6.92
N LEU A 137 -5.24 8.56 -5.96
CA LEU A 137 -3.86 9.06 -5.88
C LEU A 137 -2.80 7.96 -5.67
N TYR A 138 -3.21 6.79 -5.19
CA TYR A 138 -2.34 5.64 -4.89
C TYR A 138 -2.61 4.46 -5.83
N ARG A 139 -3.48 4.63 -6.84
CA ARG A 139 -3.83 3.56 -7.77
C ARG A 139 -2.69 3.23 -8.72
N PRO A 140 -2.44 1.93 -8.97
CA PRO A 140 -1.47 1.52 -9.97
C PRO A 140 -2.06 1.52 -11.40
N PRO A 141 -1.23 1.56 -12.45
CA PRO A 141 -1.67 1.59 -13.84
C PRO A 141 -2.60 0.44 -14.24
N GLU A 142 -2.33 -0.78 -13.78
CA GLU A 142 -3.15 -1.96 -14.09
C GLU A 142 -4.58 -1.89 -13.53
N SER A 143 -4.84 -1.03 -12.55
CA SER A 143 -6.21 -0.80 -12.03
C SER A 143 -6.99 0.25 -12.84
N LEU A 144 -6.31 0.98 -13.73
CA LEU A 144 -6.88 2.02 -14.59
C LEU A 144 -7.00 1.55 -16.04
N ASP A 145 -6.13 0.64 -16.48
CA ASP A 145 -6.16 0.00 -17.80
C ASP A 145 -6.40 -1.51 -17.65
N LEU A 146 -7.66 -1.89 -17.41
CA LEU A 146 -8.05 -3.29 -17.28
C LEU A 146 -8.05 -4.06 -18.61
N TRP A 147 -7.91 -3.35 -19.74
CA TRP A 147 -7.80 -3.96 -21.07
C TRP A 147 -6.41 -4.52 -21.36
N SER A 148 -5.39 -4.12 -20.59
CA SER A 148 -4.04 -4.69 -20.69
C SER A 148 -3.99 -6.17 -20.28
N LYS A 149 -5.03 -6.67 -19.58
CA LYS A 149 -5.14 -8.00 -18.98
C LYS A 149 -4.09 -8.28 -17.91
N ASP A 150 -3.41 -7.24 -17.42
CA ASP A 150 -2.56 -7.35 -16.24
C ASP A 150 -3.41 -7.66 -15.01
N ARG A 151 -2.84 -8.45 -14.09
CA ARG A 151 -3.52 -8.80 -12.83
C ARG A 151 -3.46 -7.62 -11.86
N VAL A 152 -4.59 -7.27 -11.27
CA VAL A 152 -4.63 -6.42 -10.07
C VAL A 152 -4.61 -7.35 -8.86
N ASP A 153 -3.45 -7.43 -8.20
CA ASP A 153 -3.17 -8.30 -7.06
C ASP A 153 -2.36 -7.57 -5.98
N THR A 154 -1.50 -8.28 -5.25
CA THR A 154 -0.63 -7.73 -4.20
C THR A 154 0.37 -6.69 -4.75
N LYS A 155 0.69 -6.71 -6.05
CA LYS A 155 1.57 -5.71 -6.67
C LYS A 155 1.00 -4.29 -6.64
N ALA A 156 -0.31 -4.14 -6.48
CA ALA A 156 -0.94 -2.84 -6.29
C ALA A 156 -0.45 -2.15 -5.00
N ASP A 157 -0.26 -2.92 -3.92
CA ASP A 157 0.23 -2.39 -2.64
C ASP A 157 1.68 -1.89 -2.76
N ILE A 158 2.49 -2.53 -3.61
CA ILE A 158 3.89 -2.14 -3.86
C ILE A 158 3.98 -0.79 -4.59
N TRP A 159 3.08 -0.56 -5.54
CA TRP A 159 2.97 0.75 -6.20
C TRP A 159 2.61 1.83 -5.20
N ALA A 160 1.59 1.59 -4.37
CA ALA A 160 1.13 2.53 -3.35
C ALA A 160 2.24 2.84 -2.32
N LEU A 161 3.02 1.85 -1.89
CA LEU A 161 4.23 2.05 -1.09
C LEU A 161 5.22 3.00 -1.80
N GLY A 162 5.49 2.78 -3.09
CA GLY A 162 6.36 3.67 -3.88
C GLY A 162 5.86 5.11 -3.92
N VAL A 163 4.53 5.31 -4.00
CA VAL A 163 3.92 6.65 -3.91
C VAL A 163 4.14 7.28 -2.54
N ILE A 164 3.96 6.53 -1.44
CA ILE A 164 4.20 7.04 -0.08
C ILE A 164 5.67 7.46 0.08
N ILE A 165 6.63 6.62 -0.33
CA ILE A 165 8.07 6.93 -0.21
C ILE A 165 8.42 8.18 -1.02
N TYR A 166 7.87 8.29 -2.23
CA TYR A 166 8.05 9.48 -3.06
C TYR A 166 7.59 10.75 -2.34
N VAL A 167 6.42 10.72 -1.70
CA VAL A 167 5.87 11.86 -0.94
C VAL A 167 6.75 12.20 0.26
N LEU A 168 7.28 11.21 0.98
CA LEU A 168 8.19 11.44 2.10
C LEU A 168 9.47 12.18 1.69
N VAL A 169 10.05 11.83 0.53
CA VAL A 169 11.31 12.42 0.04
C VAL A 169 11.08 13.76 -0.66
N PHE A 170 10.13 13.81 -1.60
CA PHE A 170 9.94 14.97 -2.47
C PHE A 170 8.86 15.95 -1.99
N ARG A 171 8.10 15.58 -0.96
CA ARG A 171 7.04 16.43 -0.37
C ARG A 171 5.94 16.82 -1.36
N GLU A 172 5.76 16.02 -2.40
CA GLU A 172 4.74 16.19 -3.43
C GLU A 172 4.33 14.84 -4.01
N MET A 173 3.18 14.77 -4.69
CA MET A 173 2.73 13.56 -5.35
C MET A 173 3.56 13.24 -6.59
N PRO A 174 3.92 11.96 -6.85
CA PRO A 174 4.64 11.55 -8.05
C PRO A 174 3.85 11.80 -9.34
N PHE A 175 2.52 11.76 -9.26
CA PHE A 175 1.60 11.94 -10.38
C PHE A 175 0.51 12.93 -9.96
N ASP A 176 0.00 13.72 -10.90
CA ASP A 176 -1.23 14.47 -10.66
C ASP A 176 -2.44 13.52 -10.53
N ALA A 177 -3.56 14.04 -10.02
CA ALA A 177 -4.84 13.32 -9.97
C ALA A 177 -5.46 13.12 -11.38
N ASN A 178 -4.65 12.70 -12.33
CA ASN A 178 -4.96 12.49 -13.73
C ASN A 178 -4.57 11.04 -14.11
N PRO A 179 -5.54 10.18 -14.45
CA PRO A 179 -5.28 8.80 -14.84
C PRO A 179 -4.24 8.64 -15.96
N MET A 180 -4.17 9.59 -16.90
CA MET A 180 -3.20 9.53 -17.99
C MET A 180 -1.75 9.63 -17.50
N GLU A 181 -1.49 10.42 -16.45
CA GLU A 181 -0.15 10.53 -15.88
C GLU A 181 0.26 9.26 -15.14
N VAL A 182 -0.66 8.68 -14.37
CA VAL A 182 -0.45 7.41 -13.68
C VAL A 182 -0.16 6.30 -14.70
N MET A 183 -0.93 6.24 -15.80
CA MET A 183 -0.72 5.27 -16.89
C MET A 183 0.62 5.44 -17.62
N ALA A 184 1.20 6.64 -17.64
CA ALA A 184 2.55 6.85 -18.15
C ALA A 184 3.62 6.27 -17.22
N ALA A 185 3.34 6.18 -15.92
CA ALA A 185 4.22 5.64 -14.88
C ALA A 185 5.61 6.29 -14.84
N VAL A 186 5.68 7.58 -15.17
CA VAL A 186 6.90 8.39 -15.03
C VAL A 186 6.65 9.50 -14.02
N PRO A 187 7.21 9.42 -12.81
CA PRO A 187 6.96 10.43 -11.78
C PRO A 187 7.49 11.81 -12.18
N LYS A 188 6.86 12.89 -11.70
CA LYS A 188 7.14 14.28 -12.08
C LYS A 188 8.63 14.65 -12.10
N ARG A 189 9.36 14.37 -11.02
CA ARG A 189 10.82 14.65 -10.89
C ARG A 189 11.71 13.86 -11.84
N TYR A 190 11.16 12.86 -12.54
CA TYR A 190 11.88 12.06 -13.53
C TYR A 190 11.39 12.30 -14.96
N LYS A 191 10.49 13.27 -15.17
CA LYS A 191 10.12 13.75 -16.52
C LYS A 191 11.23 14.71 -17.01
N GLY A 192 11.95 14.35 -18.08
CA GLY A 192 12.95 15.22 -18.73
C GLY A 192 14.41 14.78 -18.57
N LYS A 193 15.37 15.67 -18.91
CA LYS A 193 16.82 15.35 -18.98
C LYS A 193 17.60 15.67 -17.70
N THR A 194 17.06 16.43 -16.77
CA THR A 194 17.72 16.78 -15.50
C THR A 194 17.10 15.98 -14.36
N GLN A 195 17.85 15.01 -13.82
CA GLN A 195 17.55 14.36 -12.53
C GLN A 195 17.85 15.32 -11.36
N GLU A 196 17.38 16.57 -11.48
CA GLU A 196 17.67 17.61 -10.50
C GLU A 196 16.66 17.53 -9.35
N GLY A 197 17.18 17.36 -8.13
CA GLY A 197 16.41 17.60 -6.90
C GLY A 197 16.24 16.42 -5.96
N CYS A 198 16.78 15.22 -6.24
CA CYS A 198 16.85 14.17 -5.22
C CYS A 198 18.02 14.42 -4.27
N PRO A 199 17.78 14.57 -2.95
CA PRO A 199 18.86 14.64 -1.97
C PRO A 199 19.75 13.40 -2.07
N GLU A 200 21.06 13.58 -1.88
CA GLU A 200 22.06 12.55 -2.11
C GLU A 200 21.83 11.31 -1.24
N GLU A 201 21.46 11.55 0.01
CA GLU A 201 21.11 10.56 1.03
C GLU A 201 19.93 9.67 0.64
N PHE A 202 19.04 10.13 -0.25
CA PHE A 202 17.86 9.36 -0.69
C PHE A 202 18.01 8.78 -2.09
N ARG A 203 19.12 9.00 -2.80
CA ARG A 203 19.27 8.56 -4.20
C ARG A 203 19.10 7.05 -4.36
N ALA A 204 19.69 6.26 -3.47
CA ALA A 204 19.59 4.80 -3.56
C ALA A 204 18.16 4.31 -3.29
N LEU A 205 17.50 4.84 -2.26
CA LEU A 205 16.08 4.56 -1.98
C LEU A 205 15.18 4.93 -3.16
N MET A 206 15.38 6.11 -3.73
CA MET A 206 14.58 6.59 -4.85
C MET A 206 14.85 5.83 -6.16
N ASP A 207 16.04 5.26 -6.34
CA ASP A 207 16.31 4.36 -7.45
C ASP A 207 15.52 3.05 -7.31
N ILE A 208 15.43 2.48 -6.11
CA ILE A 208 14.56 1.34 -5.81
C ILE A 208 13.09 1.70 -6.08
N VAL A 209 12.61 2.84 -5.58
CA VAL A 209 11.23 3.30 -5.82
C VAL A 209 10.94 3.38 -7.31
N ARG A 210 11.83 3.99 -8.09
CA ARG A 210 11.65 4.18 -9.53
C ARG A 210 11.71 2.87 -10.32
N THR A 211 12.63 1.98 -9.98
CA THR A 211 12.94 0.80 -10.80
C THR A 211 12.20 -0.47 -10.35
N LYS A 212 11.73 -0.52 -9.09
CA LYS A 212 11.13 -1.71 -8.47
C LYS A 212 9.68 -1.50 -8.02
N MET A 213 9.27 -0.28 -7.67
CA MET A 213 7.93 0.00 -7.11
C MET A 213 7.00 0.73 -8.10
N LEU A 214 7.43 1.88 -8.62
CA LEU A 214 6.69 2.68 -9.60
C LEU A 214 6.91 2.17 -11.03
N THR A 215 7.01 0.85 -11.18
CA THR A 215 7.16 0.14 -12.44
C THR A 215 5.78 -0.12 -13.05
N LYS A 216 5.60 0.28 -14.31
CA LYS A 216 4.29 0.24 -14.99
C LYS A 216 3.65 -1.15 -14.97
N LYS A 217 4.36 -2.16 -15.43
CA LYS A 217 3.85 -3.53 -15.52
C LYS A 217 3.99 -4.23 -14.17
N PRO A 218 2.91 -4.79 -13.59
CA PRO A 218 2.98 -5.49 -12.31
C PRO A 218 3.85 -6.76 -12.36
N ALA A 219 4.02 -7.37 -13.54
CA ALA A 219 4.93 -8.51 -13.74
C ALA A 219 6.42 -8.13 -13.53
N ASP A 220 6.81 -6.92 -13.93
CA ASP A 220 8.17 -6.39 -13.78
C ASP A 220 8.38 -5.69 -12.42
N ARG A 221 7.29 -5.33 -11.74
CA ARG A 221 7.30 -4.72 -10.40
C ARG A 221 7.74 -5.76 -9.37
N ALA A 222 8.60 -5.39 -8.44
CA ALA A 222 9.06 -6.28 -7.38
C ALA A 222 7.91 -6.71 -6.46
N ASP A 223 8.04 -7.86 -5.79
CA ASP A 223 7.22 -8.20 -4.63
C ASP A 223 7.78 -7.57 -3.35
N ILE A 224 7.03 -7.60 -2.25
CA ILE A 224 7.44 -6.96 -0.99
C ILE A 224 8.72 -7.56 -0.40
N PHE A 225 8.98 -8.84 -0.64
CA PHE A 225 10.17 -9.52 -0.13
C PHE A 225 11.41 -9.09 -0.91
N SER A 226 11.31 -8.96 -2.23
CA SER A 226 12.35 -8.37 -3.07
C SER A 226 12.60 -6.92 -2.71
N ILE A 227 11.56 -6.14 -2.42
CA ILE A 227 11.73 -4.78 -1.90
C ILE A 227 12.52 -4.80 -0.58
N SER A 228 12.19 -5.70 0.33
CA SER A 228 12.90 -5.80 1.60
C SER A 228 14.38 -6.19 1.43
N GLU A 229 14.70 -7.06 0.48
CA GLU A 229 16.09 -7.43 0.12
C GLU A 229 16.87 -6.22 -0.46
N GLU A 230 16.24 -5.41 -1.32
CA GLU A 230 16.85 -4.20 -1.87
C GLU A 230 17.07 -3.14 -0.78
N LEU A 231 16.14 -3.02 0.18
CA LEU A 231 16.26 -2.10 1.31
C LEU A 231 17.35 -2.52 2.30
N GLU A 232 17.60 -3.82 2.50
CA GLU A 232 18.74 -4.30 3.29
C GLU A 232 20.06 -3.76 2.72
N GLY A 233 20.21 -3.70 1.40
CA GLY A 233 21.43 -3.21 0.75
C GLY A 233 21.76 -1.73 1.02
N ILE A 234 20.78 -0.94 1.47
CA ILE A 234 20.93 0.50 1.74
C ILE A 234 20.62 0.87 3.20
N THR A 235 20.28 -0.13 4.02
CA THR A 235 20.01 0.02 5.46
C THR A 235 20.82 -1.01 6.25
N HIS A 236 20.63 -1.07 7.56
CA HIS A 236 21.12 -2.17 8.39
C HIS A 236 19.97 -3.07 8.87
N LEU A 237 18.81 -2.98 8.21
CA LEU A 237 17.62 -3.72 8.60
C LEU A 237 17.64 -5.10 7.94
N PRO A 238 17.35 -6.18 8.70
CA PRO A 238 17.28 -7.52 8.13
C PRO A 238 16.11 -7.63 7.15
N PRO A 239 16.23 -8.45 6.09
CA PRO A 239 15.18 -8.59 5.11
C PRO A 239 14.04 -9.46 5.65
N LEU A 240 12.83 -9.23 5.14
CA LEU A 240 11.68 -10.06 5.42
C LEU A 240 11.92 -11.51 4.96
N SER A 241 11.51 -12.45 5.81
CA SER A 241 11.54 -13.87 5.44
C SER A 241 10.47 -14.18 4.40
N ARG A 242 10.89 -14.73 3.26
CA ARG A 242 9.97 -15.24 2.24
C ARG A 242 9.19 -16.46 2.74
N PRO A 243 7.89 -16.57 2.44
CA PRO A 243 7.14 -17.82 2.63
C PRO A 243 7.79 -18.98 1.89
N ARG A 244 7.77 -20.17 2.50
CA ARG A 244 8.34 -21.37 1.86
C ARG A 244 7.59 -21.69 0.56
N PRO A 245 8.31 -22.03 -0.54
CA PRO A 245 7.67 -22.45 -1.79
C PRO A 245 6.66 -23.58 -1.54
N GLY A 246 5.45 -23.43 -2.09
CA GLY A 246 4.37 -24.43 -1.98
C GLY A 246 3.51 -24.36 -0.71
N PHE A 247 3.83 -23.50 0.27
CA PHE A 247 3.00 -23.31 1.48
C PHE A 247 1.89 -22.28 1.32
N GLN A 248 2.04 -21.34 0.38
CA GLN A 248 1.00 -20.37 0.07
C GLN A 248 0.06 -20.93 -0.99
N SER A 249 -1.24 -21.00 -0.67
CA SER A 249 -2.27 -21.19 -1.69
C SER A 249 -2.34 -19.96 -2.61
N ALA A 250 -2.61 -20.16 -3.90
CA ALA A 250 -2.76 -19.05 -4.82
C ALA A 250 -4.01 -18.20 -4.50
N GLN A 251 -3.91 -16.89 -4.74
CA GLN A 251 -5.09 -16.04 -4.80
C GLN A 251 -6.05 -16.54 -5.88
N ARG A 252 -7.35 -16.38 -5.65
CA ARG A 252 -8.38 -16.80 -6.62
C ARG A 252 -8.77 -15.63 -7.53
N PRO A 253 -9.07 -15.86 -8.81
CA PRO A 253 -9.66 -14.81 -9.65
C PRO A 253 -11.02 -14.36 -9.08
N ARG A 254 -11.35 -13.09 -9.27
CA ARG A 254 -12.65 -12.52 -8.88
C ARG A 254 -13.82 -13.08 -9.71
N PHE A 255 -13.60 -13.33 -10.99
CA PHE A 255 -14.64 -13.65 -11.98
C PHE A 255 -14.62 -15.10 -12.50
N ALA A 256 -14.01 -16.05 -11.78
CA ALA A 256 -14.03 -17.47 -12.17
C ALA A 256 -15.12 -18.29 -11.46
#